data_AF-A0A1W9Z6D4-F1
#
_entry.id   AF-A0A1W9Z6D4-F1
#
_cell.length_a   1.000
_cell.length_b   1.000
_cell.length_c   1.000
_cell.angle_alpha   90.00
_cell.angle_beta   90.00
_cell.angle_gamma   90.00
#
_symmetry.space_group_name_H-M   'P 1'
#
loop_
_entity.id
_entity.type
_entity.pdbx_description
1 polymer ?
#
loop_
_entity_poly.entity_id
_entity_poly.type
_entity_poly.pdbx_seq_one_letter_code
_entity_poly.pdbx_strand_id
1 'polypeptide(L)'
;MVANIKWDLHHHAVPEFYVEALRDAGVTAVGGFRFPRWSPERSLRTLDAMGTERAWLSVPPGVDVDDLANPVELAQRLNDVGAELVAAHGDRFGWFASLPQGNVDASLAEIERIDAREVLLMSNVRDRHFGDRALDPLWHALDARRAVVFVHPNSRPRTDEQGLLNPLYLWQNDTARTMLDFLRVGGHVRFPRITWVLAHAGGPLPVLLDEALRGLRTIRPDIDAELAAWRPRVFLDTASKAYDEQIPAILAFGGAGQVTFGSDFPWAARRAGAMIARAWARAAQRLGLDGGQLDGIFRANAVRVFQRDDRPAPRSTPAELSTFPPYTAAPSGLESLPASFWHGDRTAARERIILHNNESHTSGFAVIDMLQPEFSCAELARVRERGVDGIRISLDFASLEGPRDFLDAELLDALAAGHEILRFEPRRPDGIPLLNDRRLDTVLFCAKGHWLGRLRNLDASRVILAGTVGVIPYLARPIDILYYLSRGKRGALAYAWANFITRRPAGYRWLRKARRE
;
A
#
# COMPACT_ATOMS: atom_id res chain seq x y z
N MET A 1 20.55 25.46 6.61
CA MET A 1 19.73 24.26 6.86
C MET A 1 20.62 23.26 7.58
N VAL A 2 20.28 22.89 8.81
CA VAL A 2 21.02 21.87 9.57
C VAL A 2 20.98 20.60 8.74
N ALA A 3 22.16 20.02 8.43
CA ALA A 3 22.23 18.73 7.80
C ALA A 3 21.72 17.70 8.82
N ASN A 4 20.45 17.32 8.73
CA ASN A 4 19.89 16.34 9.65
C ASN A 4 20.55 15.00 9.37
N ILE A 5 21.41 14.60 10.31
CA ILE A 5 22.03 13.28 10.37
C ILE A 5 20.90 12.25 10.46
N LYS A 6 20.96 11.19 9.65
CA LYS A 6 19.87 10.19 9.55
C LYS A 6 20.34 8.80 9.95
N TRP A 7 19.44 8.02 10.56
CA TRP A 7 19.55 6.57 10.70
C TRP A 7 18.48 5.90 9.84
N ASP A 8 18.89 5.07 8.88
CA ASP A 8 18.02 4.46 7.88
C ASP A 8 17.64 3.03 8.29
N LEU A 9 16.39 2.81 8.69
CA LEU A 9 15.91 1.49 9.12
C LEU A 9 15.28 0.68 7.99
N HIS A 10 15.28 1.21 6.77
CA HIS A 10 14.78 0.54 5.59
C HIS A 10 15.83 0.63 4.49
N HIS A 11 16.87 -0.18 4.64
CA HIS A 11 17.97 -0.30 3.69
C HIS A 11 18.20 -1.78 3.40
N HIS A 12 18.46 -2.13 2.15
CA HIS A 12 18.58 -3.52 1.75
C HIS A 12 19.98 -3.90 1.33
N ALA A 13 20.32 -5.15 1.63
CA ALA A 13 21.42 -5.85 1.00
C ALA A 13 20.88 -6.75 -0.12
N VAL A 14 21.61 -6.81 -1.23
CA VAL A 14 21.29 -7.70 -2.36
C VAL A 14 22.57 -8.41 -2.81
N PRO A 15 23.16 -9.31 -1.98
CA PRO A 15 24.41 -9.99 -2.32
C PRO A 15 24.26 -10.84 -3.59
N GLU A 16 25.32 -10.97 -4.41
CA GLU A 16 25.20 -11.70 -5.68
C GLU A 16 24.86 -13.18 -5.46
N PHE A 17 25.40 -13.83 -4.43
CA PHE A 17 25.07 -15.23 -4.12
C PHE A 17 23.58 -15.44 -3.79
N TYR A 18 22.93 -14.43 -3.21
CA TYR A 18 21.49 -14.47 -2.93
C TYR A 18 20.70 -14.33 -4.24
N VAL A 19 21.13 -13.43 -5.12
CA VAL A 19 20.53 -13.29 -6.45
C VAL A 19 20.71 -14.54 -7.30
N GLU A 20 21.87 -15.21 -7.23
CA GLU A 20 22.12 -16.49 -7.89
C GLU A 20 21.18 -17.57 -7.37
N ALA A 21 21.05 -17.73 -6.04
CA ALA A 21 20.12 -18.68 -5.45
C ALA A 21 18.66 -18.43 -5.87
N LEU A 22 18.24 -17.15 -5.96
CA LEU A 22 16.91 -16.80 -6.47
C LEU A 22 16.75 -17.10 -7.96
N ARG A 23 17.77 -16.86 -8.79
CA ARG A 23 17.74 -17.19 -10.23
C ARG A 23 17.65 -18.70 -10.46
N ASP A 24 18.37 -19.49 -9.66
CA ASP A 24 18.33 -20.96 -9.72
C ASP A 24 16.94 -21.49 -9.34
N ALA A 25 16.25 -20.82 -8.43
CA ALA A 25 14.83 -21.04 -8.11
C ALA A 25 13.85 -20.45 -9.13
N GLY A 26 14.33 -19.98 -10.29
CA GLY A 26 13.49 -19.41 -11.36
C GLY A 26 13.04 -17.96 -11.15
N VAL A 27 13.44 -17.31 -10.06
CA VAL A 27 13.10 -15.91 -9.77
C VAL A 27 14.09 -14.96 -10.43
N THR A 28 13.64 -14.28 -11.49
CA THR A 28 14.46 -13.33 -12.26
C THR A 28 14.16 -11.86 -11.97
N ALA A 29 13.08 -11.59 -11.23
CA ALA A 29 12.64 -10.26 -10.81
C ALA A 29 11.73 -10.35 -9.58
N VAL A 30 11.71 -9.31 -8.75
CA VAL A 30 10.81 -9.17 -7.59
C VAL A 30 9.77 -8.12 -7.92
N GLY A 31 8.48 -8.51 -7.98
CA GLY A 31 7.40 -7.60 -8.39
C GLY A 31 7.63 -6.95 -9.76
N GLY A 32 8.26 -7.66 -10.71
CA GLY A 32 8.62 -7.13 -12.02
C GLY A 32 9.85 -6.21 -12.04
N PHE A 33 10.45 -5.90 -10.89
CA PHE A 33 11.71 -5.16 -10.79
C PHE A 33 12.90 -6.12 -10.87
N ARG A 34 13.86 -5.80 -11.76
CA ARG A 34 15.12 -6.55 -11.83
C ARG A 34 15.94 -6.32 -10.57
N PHE A 35 16.69 -7.33 -10.15
CA PHE A 35 17.62 -7.21 -9.03
C PHE A 35 18.61 -6.06 -9.26
N PRO A 36 18.68 -5.09 -8.33
CA PRO A 36 19.67 -4.03 -8.40
C PRO A 36 21.05 -4.60 -8.08
N ARG A 37 22.09 -4.08 -8.73
CA ARG A 37 23.47 -4.36 -8.32
C ARG A 37 23.70 -3.81 -6.92
N TRP A 38 24.35 -4.56 -6.05
CA TRP A 38 24.62 -4.10 -4.70
C TRP A 38 26.03 -4.52 -4.26
N SER A 39 26.65 -3.68 -3.45
CA SER A 39 27.86 -4.00 -2.70
C SER A 39 27.88 -3.16 -1.43
N PRO A 40 28.59 -3.59 -0.37
CA PRO A 40 28.75 -2.80 0.85
C PRO A 40 29.25 -1.37 0.58
N GLU A 41 30.23 -1.21 -0.31
CA GLU A 41 30.81 0.09 -0.66
C GLU A 41 29.80 0.97 -1.40
N ARG A 42 28.90 0.38 -2.20
CA ARG A 42 27.83 1.12 -2.86
C ARG A 42 26.82 1.65 -1.85
N SER A 43 26.50 0.86 -0.83
CA SER A 43 25.66 1.28 0.30
C SER A 43 26.33 2.42 1.06
N LEU A 44 27.59 2.26 1.49
CA LEU A 44 28.36 3.29 2.20
C LEU A 44 28.40 4.63 1.43
N ARG A 45 28.76 4.60 0.14
CA ARG A 45 28.75 5.81 -0.71
C ARG A 45 27.37 6.44 -0.83
N THR A 46 26.31 5.63 -0.78
CA THR A 46 24.93 6.12 -0.83
C THR A 46 24.54 6.75 0.51
N LEU A 47 24.93 6.17 1.64
CA LEU A 47 24.74 6.76 2.96
C LEU A 47 25.42 8.13 3.03
N ASP A 48 26.69 8.24 2.62
CA ASP A 48 27.43 9.50 2.61
C ASP A 48 26.73 10.54 1.72
N ALA A 49 26.32 10.14 0.51
CA ALA A 49 25.63 11.04 -0.42
C ALA A 49 24.26 11.51 0.07
N MET A 50 23.61 10.77 0.98
CA MET A 50 22.32 11.13 1.58
C MET A 50 22.48 11.88 2.92
N GLY A 51 23.70 11.98 3.45
CA GLY A 51 23.93 12.45 4.82
C GLY A 51 23.30 11.52 5.85
N THR A 52 23.38 10.20 5.62
CA THR A 52 22.91 9.16 6.53
C THR A 52 24.12 8.58 7.26
N GLU A 53 24.08 8.60 8.59
CA GLU A 53 25.14 8.12 9.46
C GLU A 53 25.16 6.60 9.47
N ARG A 54 24.01 5.97 9.74
CA ARG A 54 23.90 4.53 9.92
C ARG A 54 22.70 3.96 9.17
N ALA A 55 22.81 2.72 8.71
CA ALA A 55 21.68 2.00 8.11
C ALA A 55 21.56 0.57 8.63
N TRP A 56 20.34 0.10 8.84
CA TRP A 56 20.07 -1.30 9.12
C TRP A 56 19.73 -2.02 7.83
N LEU A 57 20.58 -2.98 7.49
CA LEU A 57 20.46 -3.78 6.28
C LEU A 57 19.46 -4.92 6.48
N SER A 58 18.72 -5.25 5.42
CA SER A 58 17.72 -6.33 5.38
C SER A 58 17.66 -6.94 3.98
N VAL A 59 17.16 -8.17 3.83
CA VAL A 59 17.16 -8.89 2.54
C VAL A 59 15.76 -9.39 2.17
N PRO A 60 14.87 -8.51 1.66
CA PRO A 60 13.61 -8.95 1.06
C PRO A 60 13.82 -9.53 -0.36
N PRO A 61 12.97 -10.45 -0.83
CA PRO A 61 11.75 -11.00 -0.19
C PRO A 61 12.02 -12.10 0.85
N GLY A 62 13.21 -12.15 1.46
CA GLY A 62 13.58 -13.17 2.43
C GLY A 62 14.04 -14.46 1.74
N VAL A 63 13.92 -15.59 2.43
CA VAL A 63 14.37 -16.90 1.92
C VAL A 63 13.23 -17.87 1.64
N ASP A 64 11.99 -17.56 2.03
CA ASP A 64 10.82 -18.38 1.75
C ASP A 64 10.27 -18.13 0.34
N VAL A 65 11.10 -18.44 -0.64
CA VAL A 65 10.77 -18.38 -2.07
C VAL A 65 10.46 -19.79 -2.57
N ASP A 66 9.51 -19.91 -3.49
CA ASP A 66 9.18 -21.21 -4.10
C ASP A 66 10.38 -21.75 -4.88
N ASP A 67 10.49 -23.08 -4.92
CA ASP A 67 11.55 -23.81 -5.62
C ASP A 67 12.99 -23.49 -5.16
N LEU A 68 13.15 -22.74 -4.07
CA LEU A 68 14.44 -22.54 -3.45
C LEU A 68 14.90 -23.84 -2.76
N ALA A 69 16.06 -24.35 -3.18
CA ALA A 69 16.56 -25.66 -2.75
C ALA A 69 16.82 -25.77 -1.24
N ASN A 70 17.46 -24.75 -0.64
CA ASN A 70 17.78 -24.75 0.79
C ASN A 70 17.58 -23.36 1.42
N PRO A 71 16.34 -23.00 1.82
CA PRO A 71 16.05 -21.71 2.45
C PRO A 71 16.77 -21.50 3.79
N VAL A 72 17.00 -22.57 4.56
CA VAL A 72 17.65 -22.50 5.88
C VAL A 72 19.12 -22.13 5.75
N GLU A 73 19.84 -22.84 4.87
CA GLU A 73 21.25 -22.55 4.60
C GLU A 73 21.45 -21.15 3.99
N LEU A 74 20.52 -20.72 3.12
CA LEU A 74 20.58 -19.37 2.58
C LEU A 74 20.39 -18.29 3.66
N ALA A 75 19.46 -18.50 4.60
CA ALA A 75 19.26 -17.58 5.73
C ALA A 75 20.51 -17.52 6.61
N GLN A 76 21.10 -18.67 6.95
CA GLN A 76 22.35 -18.76 7.71
C GLN A 76 23.48 -17.98 7.03
N ARG A 77 23.70 -18.22 5.74
CA ARG A 77 24.73 -17.53 4.96
C ARG A 77 24.50 -16.03 4.87
N LEU A 78 23.25 -15.59 4.69
CA LEU A 78 22.89 -14.17 4.73
C LEU A 78 23.23 -13.55 6.08
N ASN A 79 22.91 -14.23 7.18
CA ASN A 79 23.17 -13.75 8.53
C ASN A 79 24.65 -13.74 8.89
N ASP A 80 25.42 -14.72 8.43
CA ASP A 80 26.88 -14.76 8.61
C ASP A 80 27.54 -13.56 7.89
N VAL A 81 27.15 -13.29 6.64
CA VAL A 81 27.57 -12.09 5.90
C VAL A 81 27.11 -10.81 6.60
N GLY A 82 25.90 -10.79 7.14
CA GLY A 82 25.39 -9.68 7.95
C GLY A 82 26.26 -9.41 9.17
N ALA A 83 26.65 -10.45 9.90
CA ALA A 83 27.54 -10.36 11.05
C ALA A 83 28.94 -9.86 10.67
N GLU A 84 29.49 -10.34 9.55
CA GLU A 84 30.77 -9.85 9.01
C GLU A 84 30.70 -8.35 8.67
N LEU A 85 29.61 -7.89 8.03
CA LEU A 85 29.41 -6.48 7.70
C LEU A 85 29.28 -5.60 8.93
N VAL A 86 28.55 -6.06 9.95
CA VAL A 86 28.42 -5.34 11.22
C VAL A 86 29.75 -5.33 11.99
N ALA A 87 30.53 -6.41 11.93
CA ALA A 87 31.86 -6.44 12.53
C ALA A 87 32.84 -5.47 11.84
N ALA A 88 32.80 -5.39 10.51
CA ALA A 88 33.67 -4.53 9.72
C ALA A 88 33.26 -3.05 9.74
N HIS A 89 31.96 -2.76 9.83
CA HIS A 89 31.39 -1.41 9.66
C HIS A 89 30.28 -1.11 10.68
N GLY A 90 30.42 -1.55 11.94
CA GLY A 90 29.36 -1.47 12.95
C GLY A 90 28.91 -0.05 13.33
N ASP A 91 29.74 0.96 13.06
CA ASP A 91 29.39 2.37 13.16
C ASP A 91 28.44 2.83 12.02
N ARG A 92 28.48 2.15 10.87
CA ARG A 92 27.69 2.47 9.67
C ARG A 92 26.55 1.49 9.39
N PHE A 93 26.67 0.24 9.84
CA PHE A 93 25.69 -0.81 9.58
C PHE A 93 25.10 -1.42 10.85
N GLY A 94 23.82 -1.78 10.75
CA GLY A 94 23.14 -2.78 11.56
C GLY A 94 22.55 -3.85 10.64
N TRP A 95 21.99 -4.91 11.21
CA TRP A 95 21.47 -6.04 10.44
C TRP A 95 20.14 -6.53 11.02
N PHE A 96 19.12 -6.61 10.17
CA PHE A 96 17.91 -7.36 10.45
C PHE A 96 18.10 -8.79 9.95
N ALA A 97 18.19 -9.74 10.89
CA ALA A 97 18.40 -11.15 10.58
C ALA A 97 17.30 -11.69 9.65
N SER A 98 17.73 -12.39 8.60
CA SER A 98 16.84 -13.15 7.71
C SER A 98 16.47 -14.47 8.38
N LEU A 99 15.18 -14.80 8.39
CA LEU A 99 14.67 -16.05 8.95
C LEU A 99 13.97 -16.87 7.86
N PRO A 100 14.09 -18.21 7.88
CA PRO A 100 13.22 -19.09 7.11
C PRO A 100 11.83 -19.15 7.77
N GLN A 101 11.13 -18.03 7.79
CA GLN A 101 9.84 -17.79 8.46
C GLN A 101 8.77 -18.85 8.16
N GLY A 102 8.79 -19.48 6.99
CA GLY A 102 7.90 -20.59 6.65
C GLY A 102 8.15 -21.87 7.47
N ASN A 103 9.36 -22.02 8.03
CA ASN A 103 9.77 -23.08 8.93
C ASN A 103 10.11 -22.48 10.31
N VAL A 104 9.16 -22.59 11.24
CA VAL A 104 9.26 -21.99 12.57
C VAL A 104 10.42 -22.58 13.38
N ASP A 105 10.61 -23.90 13.34
CA ASP A 105 11.70 -24.55 14.10
C ASP A 105 13.07 -24.11 13.59
N ALA A 106 13.25 -24.02 12.27
CA ALA A 106 14.47 -23.50 11.68
C ALA A 106 14.69 -22.01 12.00
N SER A 107 13.62 -21.22 12.04
CA SER A 107 13.69 -19.81 12.45
C SER A 107 14.12 -19.66 13.90
N LEU A 108 13.59 -20.50 14.80
CA LEU A 108 13.98 -20.52 16.22
C LEU A 108 15.44 -20.94 16.38
N ALA A 109 15.86 -22.01 15.69
CA ALA A 109 17.26 -22.46 15.71
C ALA A 109 18.21 -21.37 15.22
N GLU A 110 17.84 -20.63 14.17
CA GLU A 110 18.64 -19.53 13.65
C GLU A 110 18.69 -18.34 14.62
N ILE A 111 17.56 -17.97 15.24
CA ILE A 111 17.52 -16.93 16.28
C ILE A 111 18.49 -17.26 17.41
N GLU A 112 18.52 -18.52 17.88
CA GLU A 112 19.45 -18.95 18.94
C GLU A 112 20.91 -18.91 18.46
N ARG A 113 21.19 -19.38 17.23
CA ARG A 113 22.55 -19.48 16.69
C ARG A 113 23.28 -18.13 16.68
N ILE A 114 22.57 -17.05 16.38
CA ILE A 114 23.16 -15.71 16.23
C ILE A 114 22.69 -14.71 17.31
N ASP A 115 22.03 -15.16 18.38
CA ASP A 115 21.33 -14.32 19.38
C ASP A 115 20.54 -13.17 18.72
N ALA A 116 19.73 -13.50 17.71
CA ALA A 116 19.03 -12.49 16.91
C ALA A 116 18.00 -11.73 17.75
N ARG A 117 18.13 -10.41 17.78
CA ARG A 117 17.18 -9.49 18.45
C ARG A 117 16.59 -8.45 17.51
N GLU A 118 17.08 -8.42 16.28
CA GLU A 118 16.66 -7.55 15.19
C GLU A 118 16.41 -8.46 14.00
N VAL A 119 15.15 -8.60 13.59
CA VAL A 119 14.75 -9.58 12.57
C VAL A 119 13.94 -8.91 11.48
N LEU A 120 14.16 -9.36 10.25
CA LEU A 120 13.30 -9.07 9.11
C LEU A 120 12.25 -10.17 9.04
N LEU A 121 10.98 -9.80 9.05
CA LEU A 121 9.89 -10.71 8.73
C LEU A 121 9.12 -10.21 7.53
N MET A 122 8.79 -11.14 6.65
CA MET A 122 7.88 -10.89 5.55
C MET A 122 6.45 -10.82 6.09
N SER A 123 5.67 -9.86 5.62
CA SER A 123 4.27 -9.70 6.03
C SER A 123 3.43 -10.97 5.83
N ASN A 124 3.82 -11.82 4.89
CA ASN A 124 3.33 -13.19 4.80
C ASN A 124 4.36 -14.14 4.18
N VAL A 125 4.19 -15.43 4.43
CA VAL A 125 4.84 -16.50 3.66
C VAL A 125 3.76 -17.45 3.16
N ARG A 126 3.61 -17.58 1.84
CA ARG A 126 2.59 -18.44 1.20
C ARG A 126 1.18 -18.14 1.76
N ASP A 127 0.82 -16.86 1.82
CA ASP A 127 -0.44 -16.33 2.39
C ASP A 127 -0.64 -16.58 3.90
N ARG A 128 0.32 -17.19 4.61
CA ARG A 128 0.33 -17.24 6.08
C ARG A 128 0.73 -15.89 6.65
N HIS A 129 -0.23 -15.19 7.23
CA HIS A 129 -0.07 -13.89 7.89
C HIS A 129 0.21 -14.06 9.39
N PHE A 130 0.53 -12.95 10.08
CA PHE A 130 0.97 -12.99 11.47
C PHE A 130 -0.10 -13.45 12.48
N GLY A 131 -1.39 -13.45 12.11
CA GLY A 131 -2.45 -14.01 12.95
C GLY A 131 -2.55 -15.54 12.91
N ASP A 132 -1.80 -16.24 12.06
CA ASP A 132 -1.74 -17.70 12.07
C ASP A 132 -1.02 -18.20 13.34
N ARG A 133 -1.72 -19.00 14.15
CA ARG A 133 -1.20 -19.55 15.41
C ARG A 133 -0.01 -20.48 15.22
N ALA A 134 0.24 -20.99 14.01
CA ALA A 134 1.47 -21.73 13.72
C ALA A 134 2.73 -20.88 13.99
N LEU A 135 2.63 -19.54 13.95
CA LEU A 135 3.72 -18.62 14.25
C LEU A 135 3.86 -18.28 15.75
N ASP A 136 2.97 -18.75 16.63
CA ASP A 136 3.01 -18.44 18.07
C ASP A 136 4.35 -18.78 18.74
N PRO A 137 5.03 -19.92 18.45
CA PRO A 137 6.35 -20.19 19.01
C PRO A 137 7.40 -19.15 18.63
N LEU A 138 7.37 -18.67 17.38
CA LEU A 138 8.23 -17.58 16.92
C LEU A 138 7.93 -16.28 17.68
N TRP A 139 6.66 -15.95 17.89
CA TRP A 139 6.25 -14.78 18.65
C TRP A 139 6.70 -14.83 20.11
N HIS A 140 6.59 -15.99 20.76
CA HIS A 140 7.11 -16.19 22.11
C HIS A 140 8.62 -15.92 22.19
N ALA A 141 9.39 -16.45 21.24
CA ALA A 141 10.84 -16.28 21.21
C ALA A 141 11.26 -14.82 20.96
N LEU A 142 10.57 -14.11 20.06
CA LEU A 142 10.82 -12.70 19.77
C LEU A 142 10.40 -11.77 20.91
N ASP A 143 9.26 -12.06 21.54
CA ASP A 143 8.76 -11.30 22.69
C ASP A 143 9.67 -11.44 23.92
N ALA A 144 10.13 -12.67 24.23
CA ALA A 144 11.06 -12.92 25.32
C ALA A 144 12.38 -12.13 25.15
N ARG A 145 12.81 -11.92 23.91
CA ARG A 145 14.00 -11.14 23.55
C ARG A 145 13.79 -9.64 23.46
N ARG A 146 12.53 -9.17 23.59
CA ARG A 146 12.14 -7.77 23.33
C ARG A 146 12.58 -7.33 21.92
N ALA A 147 12.41 -8.23 20.95
CA ALA A 147 12.98 -8.07 19.62
C ALA A 147 12.44 -6.83 18.88
N VAL A 148 13.23 -6.33 17.95
CA VAL A 148 12.80 -5.39 16.91
C VAL A 148 12.49 -6.20 15.66
N VAL A 149 11.25 -6.12 15.20
CA VAL A 149 10.76 -6.78 13.99
C VAL A 149 10.55 -5.72 12.93
N PHE A 150 11.38 -5.76 11.89
CA PHE A 150 11.13 -5.00 10.67
C PHE A 150 10.21 -5.81 9.76
N VAL A 151 8.99 -5.29 9.53
CA VAL A 151 7.95 -5.95 8.73
C VAL A 151 8.00 -5.40 7.32
N HIS A 152 8.43 -6.24 6.37
CA HIS A 152 8.50 -5.88 4.96
C HIS A 152 7.43 -6.63 4.15
N PRO A 153 6.79 -5.98 3.16
CA PRO A 153 5.75 -6.63 2.37
C PRO A 153 6.27 -7.81 1.55
N ASN A 154 5.42 -8.83 1.37
CA ASN A 154 5.70 -10.01 0.56
C ASN A 154 4.44 -10.56 -0.16
N SER A 155 3.54 -9.69 -0.59
CA SER A 155 2.41 -10.11 -1.42
C SER A 155 2.86 -10.45 -2.83
N ARG A 156 2.38 -11.59 -3.33
CA ARG A 156 2.52 -11.97 -4.73
C ARG A 156 1.51 -11.19 -5.56
N PRO A 157 1.91 -10.59 -6.70
CA PRO A 157 0.95 -10.20 -7.71
C PRO A 157 0.19 -11.47 -8.12
N ARG A 158 -1.12 -11.54 -7.87
CA ARG A 158 -1.95 -12.64 -8.37
C ARG A 158 -2.08 -12.44 -9.88
N THR A 159 -1.22 -13.12 -10.64
CA THR A 159 -1.10 -12.96 -12.09
C THR A 159 -2.09 -13.84 -12.84
N ASP A 160 -3.27 -13.30 -13.06
CA ASP A 160 -4.26 -13.70 -14.10
C ASP A 160 -5.46 -12.74 -14.07
N GLU A 161 -5.97 -12.36 -12.88
CA GLU A 161 -7.20 -11.56 -12.77
C GLU A 161 -6.99 -10.03 -12.65
N GLN A 162 -5.80 -9.54 -12.27
CA GLN A 162 -5.64 -8.17 -11.74
C GLN A 162 -4.50 -7.36 -12.38
N GLY A 163 -4.16 -7.66 -13.63
CA GLY A 163 -2.97 -7.18 -14.34
C GLY A 163 -2.69 -5.66 -14.37
N LEU A 164 -3.65 -4.80 -14.00
CA LEU A 164 -3.47 -3.35 -13.97
C LEU A 164 -2.87 -2.80 -12.66
N LEU A 165 -2.72 -3.62 -11.62
CA LEU A 165 -2.26 -3.16 -10.31
C LEU A 165 -0.75 -3.32 -10.15
N ASN A 166 -0.10 -2.21 -9.82
CA ASN A 166 1.33 -2.20 -9.49
C ASN A 166 1.58 -2.99 -8.19
N PRO A 167 2.61 -3.85 -8.14
CA PRO A 167 3.01 -4.57 -6.93
C PRO A 167 3.16 -3.70 -5.68
N LEU A 168 3.56 -2.43 -5.81
CA LEU A 168 3.63 -1.47 -4.70
C LEU A 168 2.29 -1.29 -3.97
N TYR A 169 1.16 -1.32 -4.69
CA TYR A 169 -0.16 -1.26 -4.07
C TYR A 169 -0.41 -2.53 -3.23
N LEU A 170 -0.21 -3.70 -3.82
CA LEU A 170 -0.45 -4.99 -3.16
C LEU A 170 0.46 -5.16 -1.95
N TRP A 171 1.73 -4.78 -2.08
CA TRP A 171 2.73 -4.81 -1.02
C TRP A 171 2.29 -3.97 0.18
N GLN A 172 1.89 -2.72 -0.05
CA GLN A 172 1.48 -1.85 1.05
C GLN A 172 0.22 -2.35 1.77
N ASN A 173 -0.76 -2.87 1.02
CA ASN A 173 -1.96 -3.45 1.61
C ASN A 173 -1.65 -4.71 2.44
N ASP A 174 -0.68 -5.50 2.00
CA ASP A 174 -0.29 -6.74 2.69
C ASP A 174 0.33 -6.47 4.07
N THR A 175 1.15 -5.41 4.20
CA THR A 175 1.64 -4.97 5.51
C THR A 175 0.48 -4.59 6.44
N ALA A 176 -0.50 -3.81 5.97
CA ALA A 176 -1.65 -3.45 6.82
C ALA A 176 -2.49 -4.69 7.18
N ARG A 177 -2.77 -5.56 6.20
CA ARG A 177 -3.54 -6.79 6.40
C ARG A 177 -2.90 -7.70 7.45
N THR A 178 -1.59 -7.92 7.38
CA THR A 178 -0.91 -8.80 8.35
C THR A 178 -0.98 -8.24 9.77
N MET A 179 -0.83 -6.92 9.93
CA MET A 179 -0.93 -6.29 11.25
C MET A 179 -2.36 -6.34 11.80
N LEU A 180 -3.37 -6.09 10.95
CA LEU A 180 -4.77 -6.24 11.35
C LEU A 180 -5.10 -7.68 11.76
N ASP A 181 -4.55 -8.68 11.06
CA ASP A 181 -4.73 -10.09 11.42
C ASP A 181 -4.06 -10.43 12.76
N PHE A 182 -2.86 -9.89 13.02
CA PHE A 182 -2.18 -10.03 14.31
C PHE A 182 -2.99 -9.41 15.47
N LEU A 183 -3.56 -8.21 15.26
CA LEU A 183 -4.43 -7.54 16.23
C LEU A 183 -5.73 -8.32 16.49
N ARG A 184 -6.31 -8.89 15.42
CA ARG A 184 -7.54 -9.69 15.46
C ARG A 184 -7.41 -10.89 16.39
N VAL A 185 -6.26 -11.57 16.38
CA VAL A 185 -5.99 -12.73 17.25
C VAL A 185 -5.42 -12.36 18.62
N GLY A 186 -5.34 -11.06 18.95
CA GLY A 186 -4.82 -10.57 20.22
C GLY A 186 -3.30 -10.69 20.36
N GLY A 187 -2.55 -10.77 19.26
CA GLY A 187 -1.10 -10.92 19.27
C GLY A 187 -0.37 -9.81 20.02
N HIS A 188 -0.81 -8.55 19.90
CA HIS A 188 -0.23 -7.40 20.60
C HIS A 188 -0.41 -7.44 22.11
N VAL A 189 -1.41 -8.15 22.63
CA VAL A 189 -1.62 -8.36 24.07
C VAL A 189 -0.77 -9.52 24.56
N ARG A 190 -0.70 -10.60 23.77
CA ARG A 190 0.06 -11.81 24.09
C ARG A 190 1.57 -11.60 24.00
N PHE A 191 2.00 -10.72 23.10
CA PHE A 191 3.40 -10.44 22.76
C PHE A 191 3.71 -8.93 22.83
N PRO A 192 3.53 -8.27 24.00
CA PRO A 192 3.55 -6.82 24.13
C PRO A 192 4.96 -6.20 24.13
N ARG A 193 6.01 -7.03 24.22
CA ARG A 193 7.41 -6.56 24.33
C ARG A 193 8.10 -6.44 22.97
N ILE A 194 7.49 -6.93 21.91
CA ILE A 194 8.00 -6.78 20.54
C ILE A 194 7.89 -5.32 20.10
N THR A 195 8.92 -4.85 19.39
CA THR A 195 8.96 -3.55 18.73
C THR A 195 8.77 -3.74 17.24
N TRP A 196 7.88 -2.98 16.63
CA TRP A 196 7.55 -3.12 15.22
C TRP A 196 8.07 -1.92 14.44
N VAL A 197 8.80 -2.17 13.36
CA VAL A 197 9.09 -1.17 12.33
C VAL A 197 8.34 -1.59 11.08
N LEU A 198 7.31 -0.85 10.69
CA LEU A 198 6.46 -1.18 9.56
C LEU A 198 6.96 -0.48 8.31
N ALA A 199 7.31 -1.27 7.30
CA ALA A 199 7.71 -0.75 6.00
C ALA A 199 6.62 0.10 5.35
N HIS A 200 7.04 1.12 4.61
CA HIS A 200 6.18 1.99 3.80
C HIS A 200 5.10 2.70 4.62
N ALA A 201 5.49 3.21 5.79
CA ALA A 201 4.62 3.79 6.79
C ALA A 201 3.42 2.90 7.21
N GLY A 202 3.58 1.57 7.16
CA GLY A 202 2.50 0.62 7.47
C GLY A 202 1.44 0.52 6.36
N GLY A 203 1.72 1.01 5.16
CA GLY A 203 0.80 0.98 4.04
C GLY A 203 -0.45 1.83 4.31
N PRO A 204 -1.67 1.30 4.12
CA PRO A 204 -2.90 2.02 4.43
C PRO A 204 -3.32 1.95 5.91
N LEU A 205 -2.57 1.23 6.77
CA LEU A 205 -2.93 1.04 8.18
C LEU A 205 -3.22 2.35 8.92
N PRO A 206 -2.42 3.45 8.78
CA PRO A 206 -2.70 4.69 9.50
C PRO A 206 -4.06 5.32 9.18
N VAL A 207 -4.58 5.11 7.97
CA VAL A 207 -5.88 5.67 7.53
C VAL A 207 -7.02 4.71 7.83
N LEU A 208 -6.77 3.40 7.72
CA LEU A 208 -7.80 2.37 7.90
C LEU A 208 -8.03 1.95 9.35
N LEU A 209 -7.15 2.34 10.27
CA LEU A 209 -7.17 1.81 11.63
C LEU A 209 -8.54 1.97 12.27
N ASP A 210 -9.13 3.17 12.27
CA ASP A 210 -10.43 3.44 12.92
C ASP A 210 -11.58 2.61 12.33
N GLU A 211 -11.59 2.39 11.01
CA GLU A 211 -12.57 1.50 10.36
C GLU A 211 -12.33 0.04 10.78
N ALA A 212 -11.08 -0.41 10.74
CA ALA A 212 -10.73 -1.73 11.21
C ALA A 212 -11.06 -1.91 12.71
N LEU A 213 -10.96 -0.86 13.53
CA LEU A 213 -11.34 -0.89 14.95
C LEU A 213 -12.83 -1.16 15.14
N ARG A 214 -13.70 -0.63 14.27
CA ARG A 214 -15.14 -0.94 14.33
C ARG A 214 -15.37 -2.44 14.20
N GLY A 215 -14.73 -3.08 13.22
CA GLY A 215 -14.78 -4.53 13.06
C GLY A 215 -14.18 -5.27 14.26
N LEU A 216 -12.99 -4.86 14.72
CA LEU A 216 -12.29 -5.49 15.84
C LEU A 216 -13.04 -5.38 17.17
N ARG A 217 -13.77 -4.30 17.44
CA ARG A 217 -14.58 -4.14 18.66
C ARG A 217 -15.62 -5.25 18.84
N THR A 218 -16.12 -5.83 17.75
CA THR A 218 -17.10 -6.92 17.80
C THR A 218 -16.54 -8.22 18.40
N ILE A 219 -15.22 -8.42 18.32
CA ILE A 219 -14.53 -9.62 18.81
C ILE A 219 -13.59 -9.31 19.98
N ARG A 220 -13.12 -8.06 20.10
CA ARG A 220 -12.22 -7.58 21.16
C ARG A 220 -12.75 -6.24 21.69
N PRO A 221 -13.69 -6.25 22.65
CA PRO A 221 -14.36 -5.05 23.16
C PRO A 221 -13.39 -3.98 23.71
N ASP A 222 -12.25 -4.41 24.26
CA ASP A 222 -11.24 -3.53 24.88
C ASP A 222 -10.15 -3.05 23.91
N ILE A 223 -10.33 -3.22 22.59
CA ILE A 223 -9.33 -2.93 21.55
C ILE A 223 -8.75 -1.52 21.65
N ASP A 224 -9.52 -0.52 22.04
CA ASP A 224 -9.05 0.86 22.16
C ASP A 224 -7.96 1.02 23.22
N ALA A 225 -8.16 0.43 24.40
CA ALA A 225 -7.17 0.45 25.49
C ALA A 225 -5.93 -0.38 25.14
N GLU A 226 -6.13 -1.54 24.50
CA GLU A 226 -5.05 -2.42 24.09
C GLU A 226 -4.18 -1.79 22.99
N LEU A 227 -4.79 -1.04 22.08
CA LEU A 227 -4.03 -0.28 21.07
C LEU A 227 -3.32 0.93 21.65
N ALA A 228 -3.88 1.59 22.65
CA ALA A 228 -3.16 2.65 23.36
C ALA A 228 -1.87 2.11 24.01
N ALA A 229 -1.88 0.88 24.51
CA ALA A 229 -0.69 0.19 25.03
C ALA A 229 0.27 -0.30 23.94
N TRP A 230 -0.25 -0.71 22.78
CA TRP A 230 0.54 -1.28 21.68
C TRP A 230 1.19 -0.24 20.76
N ARG A 231 0.48 0.85 20.39
CA ARG A 231 0.97 1.89 19.47
C ARG A 231 2.37 2.44 19.82
N PRO A 232 2.77 2.64 21.09
CA PRO A 232 4.13 3.06 21.47
C PRO A 232 5.24 2.08 21.07
N ARG A 233 4.89 0.84 20.73
CA ARG A 233 5.82 -0.19 20.23
C ARG A 233 5.92 -0.21 18.72
N VAL A 234 5.10 0.55 18.00
CA VAL A 234 5.00 0.52 16.54
C VAL A 234 5.56 1.80 15.95
N PHE A 235 6.52 1.64 15.04
CA PHE A 235 7.16 2.70 14.30
C PHE A 235 6.82 2.55 12.81
N LEU A 236 6.49 3.66 12.18
CA LEU A 236 6.22 3.75 10.75
C LEU A 236 7.46 4.32 10.08
N ASP A 237 8.00 3.64 9.07
CA ASP A 237 9.11 4.22 8.33
C ASP A 237 8.65 5.32 7.34
N THR A 238 9.60 6.03 6.74
CA THR A 238 9.32 7.04 5.70
C THR A 238 9.41 6.51 4.26
N ALA A 239 9.74 5.23 4.07
CA ALA A 239 10.14 4.73 2.77
C ALA A 239 8.97 4.72 1.78
N SER A 240 9.20 5.15 0.54
CA SER A 240 8.14 5.31 -0.48
C SER A 240 6.93 6.21 -0.07
N LYS A 241 7.01 6.93 1.07
CA LYS A 241 5.93 7.73 1.68
C LYS A 241 6.38 9.16 1.99
N ALA A 242 6.98 9.79 0.99
CA ALA A 242 7.46 11.17 1.00
C ALA A 242 6.46 12.18 0.44
N TYR A 243 5.16 11.88 0.48
CA TYR A 243 4.16 12.75 -0.13
C TYR A 243 3.50 13.58 0.97
N ASP A 244 3.49 14.90 0.78
CA ASP A 244 3.00 15.87 1.75
C ASP A 244 1.56 15.54 2.21
N GLU A 245 0.78 14.84 1.38
CA GLU A 245 -0.59 14.40 1.64
C GLU A 245 -0.72 13.20 2.60
N GLN A 246 0.31 12.34 2.73
CA GLN A 246 0.27 11.15 3.61
C GLN A 246 0.75 11.44 5.03
N ILE A 247 1.65 12.41 5.16
CA ILE A 247 2.30 12.74 6.43
C ILE A 247 1.30 13.02 7.56
N PRO A 248 0.17 13.75 7.36
CA PRO A 248 -0.83 13.92 8.41
C PRO A 248 -1.39 12.60 8.97
N ALA A 249 -1.72 11.64 8.10
CA ALA A 249 -2.24 10.34 8.52
C ALA A 249 -1.18 9.50 9.25
N ILE A 250 0.07 9.54 8.77
CA ILE A 250 1.20 8.89 9.45
C ILE A 250 1.38 9.46 10.87
N LEU A 251 1.33 10.79 11.00
CA LEU A 251 1.42 11.48 12.29
C LEU A 251 0.21 11.20 13.19
N ALA A 252 -1.00 11.01 12.63
CA ALA A 252 -2.19 10.70 13.41
C ALA A 252 -2.12 9.31 14.08
N PHE A 253 -1.36 8.36 13.52
CA PHE A 253 -1.23 7.01 14.08
C PHE A 253 -0.56 6.98 15.47
N GLY A 254 0.57 7.68 15.62
CA GLY A 254 1.36 7.66 16.85
C GLY A 254 2.20 8.91 17.12
N GLY A 255 1.97 10.00 16.36
CA GLY A 255 2.75 11.23 16.40
C GLY A 255 4.14 11.10 15.76
N ALA A 256 4.86 12.22 15.71
CA ALA A 256 6.21 12.29 15.15
C ALA A 256 7.22 11.39 15.89
N GLY A 257 6.93 11.00 17.14
CA GLY A 257 7.75 10.06 17.90
C GLY A 257 7.74 8.65 17.30
N GLN A 258 6.67 8.24 16.62
CA GLN A 258 6.54 6.87 16.09
C GLN A 258 6.88 6.77 14.62
N VAL A 259 7.73 7.67 14.13
CA VAL A 259 8.17 7.69 12.73
C VAL A 259 9.69 7.54 12.69
N THR A 260 10.19 6.70 11.79
CA THR A 260 11.64 6.49 11.59
C THR A 260 12.02 6.69 10.13
N PHE A 261 13.23 7.14 9.86
CA PHE A 261 13.69 7.31 8.49
C PHE A 261 13.96 5.94 7.84
N GLY A 262 13.51 5.82 6.60
CA GLY A 262 13.69 4.65 5.74
C GLY A 262 13.83 5.09 4.28
N SER A 263 14.83 4.56 3.56
CA SER A 263 15.11 4.96 2.17
C SER A 263 14.65 3.97 1.10
N ASP A 264 14.49 2.68 1.44
CA ASP A 264 14.22 1.55 0.54
C ASP A 264 15.33 1.40 -0.55
N PHE A 265 16.55 1.86 -0.25
CA PHE A 265 17.71 1.58 -1.11
C PHE A 265 18.04 0.08 -1.07
N PRO A 266 18.46 -0.57 -2.18
CA PRO A 266 18.71 -0.03 -3.52
C PRO A 266 17.55 -0.21 -4.51
N TRP A 267 16.37 -0.61 -4.05
CA TRP A 267 15.18 -0.73 -4.90
C TRP A 267 14.64 0.66 -5.28
N ALA A 268 14.65 1.58 -4.32
CA ALA A 268 14.41 3.00 -4.55
C ALA A 268 15.63 3.68 -5.21
N ALA A 269 15.36 4.73 -5.98
CA ALA A 269 16.41 5.53 -6.61
C ALA A 269 17.33 6.16 -5.55
N ARG A 270 18.62 6.31 -5.86
CA ARG A 270 19.63 6.93 -4.96
C ARG A 270 19.23 8.30 -4.37
N ARG A 271 18.34 9.04 -5.04
CA ARG A 271 17.85 10.35 -4.59
C ARG A 271 16.63 10.26 -3.66
N ALA A 272 16.07 9.07 -3.43
CA ALA A 272 14.86 8.86 -2.65
C ALA A 272 14.98 9.42 -1.23
N GLY A 273 16.06 9.10 -0.51
CA GLY A 273 16.30 9.64 0.83
C GLY A 273 16.30 11.18 0.90
N ALA A 274 16.88 11.85 -0.10
CA ALA A 274 16.86 13.30 -0.19
C ALA A 274 15.47 13.86 -0.52
N MET A 275 14.68 13.16 -1.35
CA MET A 275 13.29 13.53 -1.64
C MET A 275 12.41 13.38 -0.40
N ILE A 276 12.54 12.26 0.32
CA ILE A 276 11.91 12.00 1.61
C ILE A 276 12.22 13.12 2.59
N ALA A 277 13.51 13.43 2.80
CA ALA A 277 13.91 14.46 3.76
C ALA A 277 13.30 15.84 3.43
N ARG A 278 13.27 16.21 2.14
CA ARG A 278 12.64 17.46 1.69
C ARG A 278 11.13 17.49 1.92
N ALA A 279 10.45 16.37 1.72
CA ALA A 279 9.01 16.29 1.95
C ALA A 279 8.66 16.45 3.43
N TRP A 280 9.38 15.74 4.30
CA TRP A 280 9.21 15.88 5.75
C TRP A 280 9.57 17.28 6.26
N ALA A 281 10.59 17.93 5.68
CA ALA A 281 10.89 19.33 6.00
C ALA A 281 9.78 20.31 5.59
N ARG A 282 9.17 20.13 4.40
CA ARG A 282 8.01 20.94 3.98
C ARG A 282 6.79 20.68 4.85
N ALA A 283 6.52 19.41 5.16
CA ALA A 283 5.41 19.03 6.02
C ALA A 283 5.60 19.54 7.44
N ALA A 284 6.84 19.56 7.95
CA ALA A 284 7.16 20.16 9.25
C ALA A 284 6.78 21.65 9.29
N GLN A 285 7.13 22.42 8.27
CA GLN A 285 6.72 23.83 8.17
C GLN A 285 5.19 23.98 8.11
N ARG A 286 4.52 23.15 7.30
CA ARG A 286 3.07 23.21 7.09
C ARG A 286 2.25 22.77 8.32
N LEU A 287 2.76 21.81 9.07
CA LEU A 287 2.06 21.16 10.19
C LEU A 287 2.59 21.62 11.56
N GLY A 288 3.53 22.58 11.58
CA GLY A 288 4.10 23.11 12.82
C GLY A 288 4.97 22.12 13.59
N LEU A 289 5.65 21.19 12.91
CA LEU A 289 6.60 20.30 13.59
C LEU A 289 7.87 21.06 13.97
N ASP A 290 8.27 20.96 15.23
CA ASP A 290 9.50 21.58 15.71
C ASP A 290 10.76 20.83 15.24
N GLY A 291 11.92 21.45 15.46
CA GLY A 291 13.21 20.88 15.07
C GLY A 291 13.53 19.55 15.75
N GLY A 292 13.06 19.34 16.99
CA GLY A 292 13.26 18.11 17.74
C GLY A 292 12.39 16.96 17.24
N GLN A 293 11.17 17.24 16.80
CA GLN A 293 10.30 16.26 16.15
C GLN A 293 10.88 15.81 14.81
N LEU A 294 11.41 16.76 14.02
CA LEU A 294 12.04 16.45 12.74
C LEU A 294 13.36 15.66 12.91
N ASP A 295 14.17 16.01 13.92
CA ASP A 295 15.34 15.20 14.31
C ASP A 295 14.92 13.80 14.79
N GLY A 296 13.83 13.72 15.56
CA GLY A 296 13.22 12.46 15.98
C GLY A 296 12.96 11.53 14.81
N ILE A 297 12.22 12.02 13.80
CA ILE A 297 11.89 11.27 12.57
C ILE A 297 13.16 10.76 11.87
N PHE A 298 14.20 11.59 11.79
CA PHE A 298 15.40 11.26 11.05
C PHE A 298 16.40 10.39 11.82
N ARG A 299 16.44 10.49 13.15
CA ARG A 299 17.48 9.86 13.98
C ARG A 299 17.02 9.43 15.35
N ALA A 300 16.53 10.34 16.20
CA ALA A 300 16.37 10.03 17.62
C ALA A 300 15.34 8.91 17.90
N ASN A 301 14.32 8.76 17.04
CA ASN A 301 13.38 7.64 17.15
C ASN A 301 14.03 6.30 16.81
N ALA A 302 14.91 6.25 15.82
CA ALA A 302 15.67 5.05 15.49
C ALA A 302 16.60 4.65 16.65
N VAL A 303 17.25 5.61 17.30
CA VAL A 303 18.03 5.36 18.53
C VAL A 303 17.13 4.71 19.61
N ARG A 304 15.92 5.22 19.81
CA ARG A 304 14.95 4.65 20.77
C ARG A 304 14.44 3.25 20.39
N VAL A 305 14.36 2.92 19.10
CA VAL A 305 14.04 1.55 18.65
C VAL A 305 15.06 0.56 19.22
N PHE A 306 16.35 0.89 19.20
CA PHE A 306 17.41 -0.02 19.66
C PHE A 306 17.80 0.16 21.14
N GLN A 307 17.39 1.24 21.81
CA GLN A 307 17.47 1.40 23.27
C GLN A 307 16.31 0.66 23.96
N ARG A 308 16.49 -0.65 24.15
CA ARG A 308 15.43 -1.60 24.55
C ARG A 308 14.84 -1.36 25.94
N ASP A 309 15.59 -0.74 26.86
CA ASP A 309 15.23 -0.63 28.29
C ASP A 309 14.68 0.76 28.71
N ASP A 310 14.86 1.83 27.91
CA ASP A 310 14.57 3.23 28.29
C ASP A 310 13.33 3.84 27.59
N ARG A 311 12.37 3.02 27.15
CA ARG A 311 11.28 3.56 26.33
C ARG A 311 10.23 4.30 27.18
N PRO A 312 10.07 5.63 27.03
CA PRO A 312 9.09 6.38 27.79
C PRO A 312 7.67 6.00 27.40
N ALA A 313 6.74 6.23 28.32
CA ALA A 313 5.30 6.08 28.10
C ALA A 313 4.83 6.85 26.85
N PRO A 314 3.72 6.43 26.20
CA PRO A 314 3.14 7.11 25.04
C PRO A 314 3.14 8.63 25.22
N ARG A 315 3.78 9.36 24.30
CA ARG A 315 3.50 10.79 24.16
C ARG A 315 2.09 10.91 23.61
N SER A 316 1.24 11.66 24.30
CA SER A 316 -0.10 11.98 23.83
C SER A 316 -0.05 12.50 22.40
N THR A 317 -0.88 11.94 21.53
CA THR A 317 -1.21 12.54 20.23
C THR A 317 -1.52 14.02 20.46
N PRO A 318 -0.93 14.97 19.72
CA PRO A 318 -1.33 16.37 19.83
C PRO A 318 -2.86 16.45 19.70
N ALA A 319 -3.52 17.05 20.69
CA ALA A 319 -4.99 17.12 20.73
C ALA A 319 -5.58 17.74 19.45
N GLU A 320 -4.80 18.60 18.78
CA GLU A 320 -5.14 19.25 17.50
C GLU A 320 -5.15 18.30 16.28
N LEU A 321 -4.53 17.12 16.35
CA LEU A 321 -4.62 16.07 15.32
C LEU A 321 -5.71 15.04 15.62
N SER A 322 -6.20 15.00 16.87
CA SER A 322 -7.35 14.19 17.30
C SER A 322 -8.69 14.84 16.92
N THR A 323 -8.69 16.09 16.45
CA THR A 323 -9.87 16.82 16.01
C THR A 323 -10.06 16.78 14.51
N PHE A 324 -9.37 15.90 13.77
CA PHE A 324 -9.89 15.53 12.47
C PHE A 324 -11.29 14.99 12.71
N PRO A 325 -12.35 15.63 12.18
CA PRO A 325 -13.65 15.00 12.19
C PRO A 325 -13.39 13.64 11.52
N PRO A 326 -13.75 12.50 12.15
CA PRO A 326 -13.81 11.27 11.38
C PRO A 326 -14.60 11.64 10.13
N TYR A 327 -14.13 11.20 8.96
CA TYR A 327 -14.92 11.36 7.74
C TYR A 327 -16.24 10.63 8.00
N THR A 328 -17.23 11.36 8.48
CA THR A 328 -18.61 11.00 8.43
C THR A 328 -18.91 11.14 6.96
N ALA A 329 -18.84 10.01 6.25
CA ALA A 329 -19.49 9.92 4.96
C ALA A 329 -20.86 10.58 5.17
N ALA A 330 -21.14 11.64 4.40
CA ALA A 330 -22.49 12.20 4.41
C ALA A 330 -23.44 11.01 4.27
N PRO A 331 -24.49 10.89 5.11
CA PRO A 331 -25.47 9.82 4.95
C PRO A 331 -25.93 9.92 3.51
N SER A 332 -25.50 8.99 2.67
CA SER A 332 -25.59 9.22 1.24
C SER A 332 -27.05 9.23 0.76
N GLY A 333 -28.01 8.94 1.67
CA GLY A 333 -29.43 8.76 1.37
C GLY A 333 -29.71 7.63 0.38
N LEU A 334 -28.67 6.96 -0.12
CA LEU A 334 -28.69 6.06 -1.26
C LEU A 334 -28.30 4.68 -0.76
N GLU A 335 -29.30 3.91 -0.33
CA GLU A 335 -29.14 2.48 -0.10
C GLU A 335 -28.63 1.81 -1.38
N SER A 336 -27.74 0.82 -1.23
CA SER A 336 -27.32 -0.02 -2.35
C SER A 336 -28.53 -0.72 -2.97
N LEU A 337 -28.59 -0.79 -4.30
CA LEU A 337 -29.60 -1.62 -4.96
C LEU A 337 -29.41 -3.09 -4.54
N PRO A 338 -30.48 -3.83 -4.22
CA PRO A 338 -30.36 -5.22 -3.82
C PRO A 338 -29.85 -6.06 -4.99
N ALA A 339 -29.18 -7.19 -4.70
CA ALA A 339 -28.65 -8.09 -5.74
C ALA A 339 -29.74 -8.54 -6.73
N SER A 340 -30.97 -8.74 -6.23
CA SER A 340 -32.15 -9.08 -7.03
C SER A 340 -32.46 -8.06 -8.13
N PHE A 341 -32.03 -6.81 -7.99
CA PHE A 341 -32.16 -5.78 -9.02
C PHE A 341 -31.40 -6.14 -10.31
N TRP A 342 -30.34 -6.93 -10.19
CA TRP A 342 -29.48 -7.31 -11.31
C TRP A 342 -29.65 -8.78 -11.74
N HIS A 343 -30.53 -9.55 -11.10
CA HIS A 343 -30.74 -10.96 -11.42
C HIS A 343 -31.41 -11.18 -12.79
N GLY A 344 -31.07 -12.28 -13.46
CA GLY A 344 -31.62 -12.64 -14.77
C GLY A 344 -30.78 -12.09 -15.92
N ASP A 345 -31.35 -12.06 -17.13
CA ASP A 345 -30.64 -11.56 -18.30
C ASP A 345 -30.59 -10.02 -18.36
N ARG A 346 -29.86 -9.50 -19.35
CA ARG A 346 -29.69 -8.06 -19.54
C ARG A 346 -31.00 -7.35 -19.88
N THR A 347 -31.97 -8.03 -20.50
CA THR A 347 -33.29 -7.47 -20.82
C THR A 347 -34.09 -7.26 -19.55
N ALA A 348 -34.13 -8.25 -18.66
CA ALA A 348 -34.79 -8.14 -17.37
C ALA A 348 -34.16 -7.03 -16.50
N ALA A 349 -32.85 -6.82 -16.60
CA ALA A 349 -32.18 -5.70 -15.94
C ALA A 349 -32.61 -4.34 -16.51
N ARG A 350 -32.77 -4.20 -17.84
CA ARG A 350 -33.27 -2.96 -18.47
C ARG A 350 -34.65 -2.58 -17.96
N GLU A 351 -35.57 -3.53 -17.89
CA GLU A 351 -36.95 -3.28 -17.44
C GLU A 351 -36.96 -2.73 -16.01
N ARG A 352 -36.13 -3.29 -15.12
CA ARG A 352 -36.02 -2.79 -13.74
C ARG A 352 -35.32 -1.44 -13.66
N ILE A 353 -34.32 -1.17 -14.50
CA ILE A 353 -33.70 0.16 -14.60
C ILE A 353 -34.75 1.20 -15.02
N ILE A 354 -35.54 0.92 -16.07
CA ILE A 354 -36.59 1.84 -16.54
C ILE A 354 -37.61 2.07 -15.43
N LEU A 355 -38.08 1.00 -14.77
CA LEU A 355 -39.05 1.09 -13.67
C LEU A 355 -38.50 1.92 -12.50
N HIS A 356 -37.29 1.63 -12.06
CA HIS A 356 -36.61 2.36 -10.99
C HIS A 356 -36.43 3.84 -11.33
N ASN A 357 -36.00 4.14 -12.55
CA ASN A 357 -35.82 5.51 -13.02
C ASN A 357 -37.17 6.22 -13.18
N ASN A 358 -38.25 5.50 -13.49
CA ASN A 358 -39.61 6.04 -13.52
C ASN A 358 -40.10 6.46 -12.13
N GLU A 359 -39.89 5.60 -11.14
CA GLU A 359 -40.33 5.78 -9.74
C GLU A 359 -39.45 6.77 -8.96
N SER A 360 -38.18 6.91 -9.34
CA SER A 360 -37.27 7.92 -8.80
C SER A 360 -37.71 9.30 -9.26
N HIS A 361 -38.63 9.92 -8.53
CA HIS A 361 -39.07 11.30 -8.75
C HIS A 361 -37.88 12.27 -8.67
N THR A 362 -38.10 13.51 -9.13
CA THR A 362 -37.21 14.65 -9.43
C THR A 362 -36.22 15.11 -8.34
N SER A 363 -35.85 14.25 -7.40
CA SER A 363 -34.84 14.45 -6.36
C SER A 363 -34.18 13.11 -5.98
N GLY A 364 -33.41 12.52 -6.90
CA GLY A 364 -32.80 11.20 -6.72
C GLY A 364 -31.75 10.86 -7.78
N PHE A 365 -31.06 9.71 -7.60
CA PHE A 365 -30.10 9.23 -8.59
C PHE A 365 -30.75 8.22 -9.55
N ALA A 366 -30.72 8.48 -10.85
CA ALA A 366 -31.07 7.48 -11.86
C ALA A 366 -29.99 6.40 -11.98
N VAL A 367 -30.33 5.23 -12.50
CA VAL A 367 -29.44 4.09 -12.69
C VAL A 367 -29.18 3.88 -14.18
N ILE A 368 -27.93 3.59 -14.53
CA ILE A 368 -27.53 3.12 -15.85
C ILE A 368 -26.64 1.87 -15.72
N ASP A 369 -26.47 1.15 -16.83
CA ASP A 369 -25.63 -0.06 -16.92
C ASP A 369 -24.54 0.12 -17.97
N MET A 370 -23.27 0.11 -17.53
CA MET A 370 -22.10 0.27 -18.41
C MET A 370 -21.95 -0.88 -19.40
N LEU A 371 -22.52 -2.06 -19.11
CA LEU A 371 -22.49 -3.21 -20.02
C LEU A 371 -23.51 -3.10 -21.16
N GLN A 372 -24.31 -2.02 -21.18
CA GLN A 372 -25.39 -1.80 -22.13
C GLN A 372 -25.35 -0.35 -22.65
N PRO A 373 -24.28 0.07 -23.34
CA PRO A 373 -24.01 1.48 -23.63
C PRO A 373 -25.11 2.16 -24.45
N GLU A 374 -25.61 1.52 -25.51
CA GLU A 374 -26.69 2.09 -26.34
C GLU A 374 -27.97 2.37 -25.54
N PHE A 375 -28.40 1.39 -24.72
CA PHE A 375 -29.53 1.54 -23.83
C PHE A 375 -29.28 2.65 -22.80
N SER A 376 -28.11 2.64 -22.19
CA SER A 376 -27.73 3.61 -21.15
C SER A 376 -27.61 5.03 -21.68
N CYS A 377 -27.17 5.24 -22.92
CA CYS A 377 -27.18 6.55 -23.57
C CYS A 377 -28.61 7.08 -23.76
N ALA A 378 -29.51 6.23 -24.26
CA ALA A 378 -30.92 6.59 -24.44
C ALA A 378 -31.61 6.88 -23.10
N GLU A 379 -31.35 6.04 -22.10
CA GLU A 379 -31.91 6.21 -20.76
C GLU A 379 -31.36 7.45 -20.07
N LEU A 380 -30.07 7.75 -20.22
CA LEU A 380 -29.44 8.97 -19.70
C LEU A 380 -30.08 10.24 -20.28
N ALA A 381 -30.38 10.27 -21.58
CA ALA A 381 -31.10 11.37 -22.19
C ALA A 381 -32.51 11.53 -21.59
N ARG A 382 -33.22 10.42 -21.40
CA ARG A 382 -34.59 10.40 -20.84
C ARG A 382 -34.65 10.88 -19.40
N VAL A 383 -33.72 10.46 -18.53
CA VAL A 383 -33.73 10.86 -17.12
C VAL A 383 -33.28 12.31 -16.92
N ARG A 384 -32.46 12.85 -17.84
CA ARG A 384 -32.06 14.26 -17.84
C ARG A 384 -33.21 15.22 -18.05
N GLU A 385 -34.11 14.90 -18.97
CA GLU A 385 -35.33 15.68 -19.19
C GLU A 385 -36.20 15.79 -17.93
N ARG A 386 -36.03 14.85 -16.99
CA ARG A 386 -36.77 14.79 -15.72
C ARG A 386 -36.03 15.41 -14.54
N GLY A 387 -34.82 15.94 -14.75
CA GLY A 387 -34.07 16.69 -13.73
C GLY A 387 -33.59 15.85 -12.55
N VAL A 388 -32.86 14.76 -12.82
CA VAL A 388 -32.23 13.93 -11.75
C VAL A 388 -31.00 14.60 -11.14
N ASP A 389 -30.76 14.35 -9.85
CA ASP A 389 -29.61 14.92 -9.12
C ASP A 389 -28.29 14.19 -9.42
N GLY A 390 -28.40 12.92 -9.79
CA GLY A 390 -27.25 12.04 -9.95
C GLY A 390 -27.51 10.83 -10.82
N ILE A 391 -26.42 10.15 -11.20
CA ILE A 391 -26.42 8.93 -11.99
C ILE A 391 -25.61 7.87 -11.21
N ARG A 392 -26.26 6.75 -10.86
CA ARG A 392 -25.64 5.53 -10.35
C ARG A 392 -25.18 4.69 -11.52
N ILE A 393 -23.89 4.35 -11.48
CA ILE A 393 -23.21 3.62 -12.55
C ILE A 393 -22.71 2.32 -11.94
N SER A 394 -23.43 1.23 -12.22
CA SER A 394 -23.03 -0.07 -11.70
C SER A 394 -21.88 -0.66 -12.50
N LEU A 395 -20.90 -1.20 -11.78
CA LEU A 395 -19.65 -1.69 -12.31
C LEU A 395 -19.51 -3.19 -12.04
N ASP A 396 -19.71 -4.02 -13.06
CA ASP A 396 -19.49 -5.47 -12.99
C ASP A 396 -18.26 -5.86 -13.81
N PHE A 397 -17.12 -5.97 -13.13
CA PHE A 397 -15.83 -6.25 -13.78
C PHE A 397 -15.61 -7.71 -14.15
N ALA A 398 -16.23 -8.64 -13.42
CA ALA A 398 -16.01 -10.06 -13.65
C ALA A 398 -16.77 -10.56 -14.88
N SER A 399 -17.80 -9.84 -15.33
CA SER A 399 -18.56 -10.12 -16.55
C SER A 399 -17.98 -9.45 -17.80
N LEU A 400 -16.74 -8.95 -17.75
CA LEU A 400 -16.09 -8.30 -18.89
C LEU A 400 -15.46 -9.34 -19.84
N GLU A 401 -15.77 -9.25 -21.12
CA GLU A 401 -15.14 -10.07 -22.17
C GLU A 401 -13.91 -9.36 -22.77
N GLY A 402 -13.70 -8.06 -22.51
CA GLY A 402 -12.52 -7.33 -22.99
C GLY A 402 -12.25 -5.92 -22.41
N PRO A 403 -11.13 -5.29 -22.82
CA PRO A 403 -10.71 -3.98 -22.31
C PRO A 403 -11.59 -2.80 -22.77
N ARG A 404 -12.52 -2.99 -23.72
CA ARG A 404 -13.37 -1.92 -24.27
C ARG A 404 -14.72 -1.79 -23.58
N ASP A 405 -15.22 -2.87 -22.98
CA ASP A 405 -16.62 -3.01 -22.59
C ASP A 405 -17.04 -2.16 -21.39
N PHE A 406 -16.08 -1.51 -20.72
CA PHE A 406 -16.30 -0.77 -19.49
C PHE A 406 -16.25 0.75 -19.63
N LEU A 407 -15.80 1.22 -20.79
CA LEU A 407 -15.48 2.61 -21.05
C LEU A 407 -15.86 2.95 -22.48
N ASP A 408 -17.11 2.61 -22.81
CA ASP A 408 -17.69 2.99 -24.07
C ASP A 408 -17.54 4.50 -24.26
N ALA A 409 -17.05 4.87 -25.45
CA ALA A 409 -16.71 6.26 -25.75
C ALA A 409 -17.93 7.16 -25.66
N GLU A 410 -19.03 6.68 -26.24
CA GLU A 410 -20.24 7.45 -26.42
C GLU A 410 -20.95 7.62 -25.09
N LEU A 411 -21.05 6.56 -24.29
CA LEU A 411 -21.64 6.67 -22.96
C LEU A 411 -20.83 7.59 -22.04
N LEU A 412 -19.51 7.55 -22.09
CA LEU A 412 -18.68 8.43 -21.26
C LEU A 412 -18.73 9.89 -21.69
N ASP A 413 -18.76 10.16 -23.01
CA ASP A 413 -18.95 11.51 -23.52
C ASP A 413 -20.36 12.02 -23.16
N ALA A 414 -21.38 11.16 -23.21
CA ALA A 414 -22.73 11.48 -22.76
C ALA A 414 -22.77 11.79 -21.26
N LEU A 415 -22.07 11.03 -20.41
CA LEU A 415 -21.95 11.30 -18.97
C LEU A 415 -21.20 12.62 -18.70
N ALA A 416 -20.11 12.87 -19.42
CA ALA A 416 -19.31 14.09 -19.32
C ALA A 416 -20.10 15.35 -19.68
N ALA A 417 -20.97 15.27 -20.69
CA ALA A 417 -21.79 16.38 -21.17
C ALA A 417 -22.87 16.84 -20.18
N GLY A 418 -23.22 16.03 -19.17
CA GLY A 418 -24.23 16.41 -18.17
C GLY A 418 -23.66 17.25 -17.03
N HIS A 419 -24.49 17.50 -16.02
CA HIS A 419 -24.12 18.19 -14.78
C HIS A 419 -24.35 17.35 -13.53
N GLU A 420 -24.90 16.14 -13.67
CA GLU A 420 -25.30 15.27 -12.57
C GLU A 420 -24.08 14.75 -11.80
N ILE A 421 -24.28 14.42 -10.53
CA ILE A 421 -23.29 13.70 -9.73
C ILE A 421 -23.23 12.24 -10.20
N LEU A 422 -22.04 11.76 -10.54
CA LEU A 422 -21.79 10.42 -11.07
C LEU A 422 -21.28 9.52 -9.96
N ARG A 423 -22.07 8.54 -9.54
CA ARG A 423 -21.70 7.58 -8.49
C ARG A 423 -21.43 6.20 -9.07
N PHE A 424 -20.17 5.78 -9.06
CA PHE A 424 -19.73 4.48 -9.54
C PHE A 424 -19.79 3.44 -8.43
N GLU A 425 -20.46 2.30 -8.67
CA GLU A 425 -20.73 1.27 -7.66
C GLU A 425 -20.29 -0.12 -8.15
N PRO A 426 -19.17 -0.68 -7.62
CA PRO A 426 -18.74 -2.03 -7.98
C PRO A 426 -19.68 -3.11 -7.46
N ARG A 427 -19.93 -4.13 -8.29
CA ARG A 427 -20.75 -5.30 -7.97
C ARG A 427 -20.19 -6.58 -8.60
N ARG A 428 -20.62 -7.73 -8.07
CA ARG A 428 -20.40 -9.06 -8.64
C ARG A 428 -21.35 -9.35 -9.81
N PRO A 429 -21.06 -10.39 -10.63
CA PRO A 429 -21.97 -10.86 -11.68
C PRO A 429 -23.36 -11.24 -11.16
N ASP A 430 -23.42 -11.78 -9.94
CA ASP A 430 -24.66 -12.12 -9.23
C ASP A 430 -25.40 -10.90 -8.63
N GLY A 431 -24.95 -9.67 -8.92
CA GLY A 431 -25.60 -8.45 -8.48
C GLY A 431 -25.22 -7.98 -7.07
N ILE A 432 -24.48 -8.78 -6.30
CA ILE A 432 -24.10 -8.43 -4.93
C ILE A 432 -23.11 -7.23 -4.95
N PRO A 433 -23.40 -6.12 -4.24
CA PRO A 433 -22.48 -5.01 -4.10
C PRO A 433 -21.12 -5.46 -3.55
N LEU A 434 -20.04 -4.98 -4.16
CA LEU A 434 -18.69 -5.28 -3.70
C LEU A 434 -18.28 -4.28 -2.63
N LEU A 435 -18.42 -4.72 -1.37
CA LEU A 435 -18.02 -3.98 -0.17
C LEU A 435 -16.73 -4.53 0.46
N ASN A 436 -16.00 -5.40 -0.24
CA ASN A 436 -14.88 -6.16 0.28
C ASN A 436 -13.56 -5.72 -0.35
N ASP A 437 -12.60 -5.33 0.48
CA ASP A 437 -11.22 -4.90 0.14
C ASP A 437 -10.42 -5.92 -0.69
N ARG A 438 -10.88 -7.18 -0.79
CA ARG A 438 -10.30 -8.20 -1.68
C ARG A 438 -10.54 -7.94 -3.17
N ARG A 439 -11.40 -6.98 -3.52
CA ARG A 439 -11.86 -6.71 -4.88
C ARG A 439 -11.58 -5.24 -5.21
N LEU A 440 -10.68 -5.02 -6.16
CA LEU A 440 -10.02 -3.72 -6.43
C LEU A 440 -10.63 -2.99 -7.63
N ASP A 441 -11.87 -3.32 -7.91
CA ASP A 441 -12.65 -2.93 -9.08
C ASP A 441 -12.66 -1.43 -9.31
N THR A 442 -12.84 -0.63 -8.25
CA THR A 442 -12.87 0.83 -8.42
C THR A 442 -11.49 1.44 -8.70
N VAL A 443 -10.40 0.86 -8.16
CA VAL A 443 -9.03 1.24 -8.56
C VAL A 443 -8.81 0.90 -10.03
N LEU A 444 -9.23 -0.30 -10.44
CA LEU A 444 -9.13 -0.81 -11.79
C LEU A 444 -9.91 0.07 -12.78
N PHE A 445 -11.09 0.55 -12.40
CA PHE A 445 -11.88 1.52 -13.18
C PHE A 445 -11.07 2.77 -13.49
N CYS A 446 -10.59 3.45 -12.44
CA CYS A 446 -9.88 4.71 -12.58
C CYS A 446 -8.59 4.53 -13.39
N ALA A 447 -7.83 3.46 -13.11
CA ALA A 447 -6.62 3.13 -13.83
C ALA A 447 -6.89 2.88 -15.33
N LYS A 448 -7.87 2.05 -15.66
CA LYS A 448 -8.26 1.69 -17.04
C LYS A 448 -8.83 2.88 -17.79
N GLY A 449 -9.71 3.66 -17.16
CA GLY A 449 -10.35 4.86 -17.71
C GLY A 449 -9.34 5.95 -18.03
N HIS A 450 -8.36 6.13 -17.16
CA HIS A 450 -7.25 7.05 -17.40
C HIS A 450 -6.33 6.56 -18.53
N TRP A 451 -5.95 5.27 -18.51
CA TRP A 451 -5.10 4.65 -19.52
C TRP A 451 -5.66 4.76 -20.93
N LEU A 452 -6.97 4.52 -21.09
CA LEU A 452 -7.66 4.66 -22.37
C LEU A 452 -7.93 6.13 -22.76
N GLY A 453 -7.62 7.09 -21.89
CA GLY A 453 -7.92 8.51 -22.10
C GLY A 453 -9.41 8.84 -22.05
N ARG A 454 -10.22 7.94 -21.50
CA ARG A 454 -11.69 7.97 -21.54
C ARG A 454 -12.33 8.76 -20.40
N LEU A 455 -11.59 9.00 -19.32
CA LEU A 455 -12.04 9.84 -18.20
C LEU A 455 -11.61 11.31 -18.33
N ARG A 456 -10.99 11.71 -19.45
CA ARG A 456 -10.40 13.06 -19.60
C ARG A 456 -11.43 14.18 -19.63
N ASN A 457 -12.62 13.88 -20.17
CA ASN A 457 -13.72 14.83 -20.30
C ASN A 457 -14.62 14.82 -19.07
N LEU A 458 -14.44 13.86 -18.16
CA LEU A 458 -15.25 13.72 -16.96
C LEU A 458 -14.74 14.69 -15.89
N ASP A 459 -15.63 15.57 -15.40
CA ASP A 459 -15.30 16.45 -14.28
C ASP A 459 -15.21 15.66 -12.98
N ALA A 460 -14.00 15.56 -12.44
CA ALA A 460 -13.71 14.81 -11.23
C ALA A 460 -14.47 15.33 -9.99
N SER A 461 -14.91 16.60 -9.98
CA SER A 461 -15.69 17.15 -8.86
C SER A 461 -17.10 16.55 -8.76
N ARG A 462 -17.59 15.96 -9.85
CA ARG A 462 -18.90 15.31 -9.93
C ARG A 462 -18.85 13.82 -9.64
N VAL A 463 -17.67 13.24 -9.42
CA VAL A 463 -17.50 11.79 -9.33
C VAL A 463 -17.44 11.32 -7.88
N ILE A 464 -18.35 10.40 -7.54
CA ILE A 464 -18.34 9.62 -6.31
C ILE A 464 -17.94 8.19 -6.67
N LEU A 465 -16.91 7.67 -6.02
CA LEU A 465 -16.51 6.27 -6.17
C LEU A 465 -16.95 5.51 -4.91
N ALA A 466 -18.01 4.70 -5.01
CA ALA A 466 -18.54 3.93 -3.89
C ALA A 466 -17.75 2.63 -3.65
N GLY A 467 -17.77 2.11 -2.42
CA GLY A 467 -17.04 0.89 -2.05
C GLY A 467 -15.52 1.03 -2.04
N THR A 468 -15.00 2.27 -2.02
CA THR A 468 -13.59 2.61 -2.23
C THR A 468 -12.74 2.61 -0.96
N VAL A 469 -12.99 1.73 -0.01
CA VAL A 469 -12.12 1.65 1.18
C VAL A 469 -10.69 1.35 0.71
N GLY A 470 -9.87 2.39 0.50
CA GLY A 470 -8.49 2.29 0.03
C GLY A 470 -8.11 2.90 -1.34
N VAL A 471 -8.97 3.59 -2.12
CA VAL A 471 -8.47 4.34 -3.31
C VAL A 471 -8.17 5.78 -2.94
N ILE A 472 -7.07 5.97 -2.22
CA ILE A 472 -6.63 7.32 -1.88
C ILE A 472 -5.90 7.89 -3.11
N PRO A 473 -6.16 9.14 -3.54
CA PRO A 473 -5.48 9.78 -4.67
C PRO A 473 -3.93 9.67 -4.65
N TYR A 474 -3.34 9.44 -3.48
CA TYR A 474 -1.91 9.19 -3.30
C TYR A 474 -1.43 7.81 -3.78
N LEU A 475 -2.29 6.79 -3.95
CA LEU A 475 -1.88 5.48 -4.48
C LEU A 475 -1.71 5.54 -5.99
N ALA A 476 -2.43 6.42 -6.67
CA ALA A 476 -2.35 6.63 -8.12
C ALA A 476 -1.05 7.31 -8.59
N ARG A 477 -0.38 8.08 -7.72
CA ARG A 477 0.86 8.82 -8.06
C ARG A 477 2.14 7.94 -8.10
N PRO A 478 2.42 7.08 -7.09
CA PRO A 478 3.64 6.26 -7.03
C PRO A 478 3.61 5.03 -7.93
N ILE A 479 2.43 4.59 -8.37
CA ILE A 479 2.27 3.43 -9.24
C ILE A 479 2.57 3.70 -10.73
N ASP A 480 3.11 4.87 -11.06
CA ASP A 480 3.57 5.28 -12.39
C ASP A 480 2.51 5.22 -13.51
N ILE A 481 1.23 5.07 -13.14
CA ILE A 481 0.08 5.21 -14.06
C ILE A 481 -0.03 6.65 -14.61
N LEU A 482 0.60 7.61 -13.93
CA LEU A 482 0.50 9.04 -14.21
C LEU A 482 1.85 9.69 -14.58
N TYR A 483 2.88 8.94 -15.02
CA TYR A 483 4.25 9.46 -15.30
C TYR A 483 4.29 10.71 -16.22
N TYR A 484 3.31 10.89 -17.10
CA TYR A 484 3.21 12.06 -18.00
C TYR A 484 2.40 13.24 -17.44
N LEU A 485 1.91 13.17 -16.20
CA LEU A 485 0.96 14.13 -15.62
C LEU A 485 1.57 15.18 -14.68
N SER A 486 2.87 15.48 -14.77
CA SER A 486 3.32 16.77 -14.25
C SER A 486 2.66 17.87 -15.09
N ARG A 487 1.79 18.70 -14.51
CA ARG A 487 1.27 19.89 -15.22
C ARG A 487 2.44 20.69 -15.82
N GLY A 488 2.32 21.04 -17.10
CA GLY A 488 3.23 21.95 -17.80
C GLY A 488 4.20 21.29 -18.79
N LYS A 489 4.97 22.15 -19.48
CA LYS A 489 5.81 21.82 -20.65
C LYS A 489 6.82 20.69 -20.43
N ARG A 490 7.23 20.41 -19.17
CA ARG A 490 8.20 19.37 -18.83
C ARG A 490 7.66 17.93 -18.99
N GLY A 491 6.38 17.70 -18.70
CA GLY A 491 5.73 16.39 -18.87
C GLY A 491 5.55 16.02 -20.35
N ALA A 492 5.18 17.00 -21.18
CA ALA A 492 5.07 16.85 -22.62
C ALA A 492 6.44 16.60 -23.29
N LEU A 493 7.51 17.27 -22.83
CA LEU A 493 8.86 17.03 -23.35
C LEU A 493 9.39 15.64 -22.98
N ALA A 494 9.12 15.17 -21.76
CA ALA A 494 9.48 13.82 -21.31
C ALA A 494 8.73 12.74 -22.11
N TYR A 495 7.45 12.97 -22.42
CA TYR A 495 6.65 12.12 -23.31
C TYR A 495 7.21 12.09 -24.74
N ALA A 496 7.58 13.23 -25.30
CA ALA A 496 8.13 13.33 -26.64
C ALA A 496 9.50 12.63 -26.74
N TRP A 497 10.37 12.82 -25.74
CA TRP A 497 11.67 12.15 -25.66
C TRP A 497 11.54 10.62 -25.53
N ALA A 498 10.58 10.14 -24.73
CA ALA A 498 10.33 8.72 -24.53
C ALA A 498 9.75 8.02 -25.78
N ASN A 499 8.83 8.70 -26.49
CA ASN A 499 8.17 8.15 -27.68
C ASN A 499 8.97 8.28 -28.97
N PHE A 500 9.53 9.46 -29.24
CA PHE A 500 10.12 9.75 -30.56
C PHE A 500 11.62 9.50 -30.60
N ILE A 501 12.33 9.74 -29.50
CA ILE A 501 13.80 9.67 -29.48
C ILE A 501 14.27 8.31 -28.97
N THR A 502 13.83 7.90 -27.79
CA THR A 502 14.31 6.65 -27.18
C THR A 502 13.50 5.42 -27.59
N ARG A 503 12.31 5.61 -28.20
CA ARG A 503 11.34 4.57 -28.58
C ARG A 503 11.09 3.54 -27.46
N ARG A 504 11.15 3.99 -26.20
CA ARG A 504 10.97 3.16 -24.99
C ARG A 504 10.08 3.88 -23.98
N PRO A 505 8.77 4.06 -24.25
CA PRO A 505 7.88 4.64 -23.27
C PRO A 505 7.65 3.68 -22.10
N ALA A 506 7.66 4.21 -20.88
CA ALA A 506 7.31 3.46 -19.67
C ALA A 506 5.87 2.90 -19.81
N GLY A 507 5.65 1.63 -19.44
CA GLY A 507 4.36 0.93 -19.57
C GLY A 507 4.08 0.20 -20.90
N TYR A 508 4.86 0.46 -21.96
CA TYR A 508 4.58 -0.07 -23.31
C TYR A 508 4.70 -1.61 -23.45
N ARG A 509 5.53 -2.25 -22.62
CA ARG A 509 5.69 -3.72 -22.67
C ARG A 509 4.43 -4.48 -22.24
N TRP A 510 3.60 -3.86 -21.40
CA TRP A 510 2.42 -4.52 -20.83
C TRP A 510 1.30 -4.68 -21.86
N LEU A 511 1.08 -3.65 -22.69
CA LEU A 511 0.05 -3.62 -23.73
C LEU A 511 0.31 -4.53 -24.93
N ARG A 512 1.57 -4.89 -25.17
CA ARG A 512 1.93 -5.79 -26.27
C ARG A 512 1.72 -7.25 -25.92
N LYS A 513 1.69 -7.62 -24.63
CA LYS A 513 1.48 -8.99 -24.18
C LYS A 513 -0.02 -9.36 -24.20
N ALA A 514 -0.88 -8.45 -23.76
CA ALA A 514 -2.35 -8.55 -23.84
C ALA A 514 -2.95 -8.49 -25.27
N ARG A 515 -2.11 -8.59 -26.31
CA ARG A 515 -2.52 -8.65 -27.73
C ARG A 515 -2.13 -9.98 -28.39
N ARG A 516 -1.47 -10.88 -27.65
CA ARG A 516 -0.94 -12.16 -28.16
C ARG A 516 -1.38 -13.38 -27.34
N GLU A 517 -2.20 -13.16 -26.34
CA GLU A 517 -3.07 -14.14 -25.66
C GLU A 517 -4.49 -13.62 -25.87
#